data_AF-A0AAV2NMT9-F1
#
_entry.id   AF-A0AAV2NMT9-F1
#
_cell.length_a   1.000
_cell.length_b   1.000
_cell.length_c   1.000
_cell.angle_alpha   90.00
_cell.angle_beta   90.00
_cell.angle_gamma   90.00
#
_symmetry.space_group_name_H-M   'P 1'
#
loop_
_entity.id
_entity.type
_entity.pdbx_description
1 polymer ?
#
loop_
_entity_poly.entity_id
_entity_poly.type
_entity_poly.pdbx_seq_one_letter_code
_entity_poly.pdbx_strand_id
1 'polypeptide(L)'
;MTHKKIWNYIATVLSAKSYHVTGPQCLSKYNGIKRTYKSIRDHNAKSGNNPRSWPYMDVMESLLGERPYMSPLAIASSSVTCSDSETNNLSSANNCISLNSNPRKRKIQGSETNNLSSASSHADLNSKPRKRKIEENALKISESIIESRMLAEKNREQRHKEKMEFKKDMLGFMQKLLDKL
;
A
#
# COMPACT_ATOMS: atom_id res chain seq x y z
N MET A 1 1.58 -18.02 -22.24
CA MET A 1 0.16 -17.60 -22.37
C MET A 1 -0.05 -16.33 -21.53
N THR A 2 -0.70 -15.28 -22.05
CA THR A 2 -0.84 -14.01 -21.31
C THR A 2 -1.96 -14.08 -20.28
N HIS A 3 -1.87 -13.26 -19.22
CA HIS A 3 -2.91 -13.18 -18.18
C HIS A 3 -4.32 -12.93 -18.76
N LYS A 4 -4.43 -12.02 -19.73
CA LYS A 4 -5.68 -11.75 -20.46
C LYS A 4 -6.22 -13.00 -21.16
N LYS A 5 -5.35 -13.79 -21.82
CA LYS A 5 -5.75 -15.03 -22.50
C LYS A 5 -6.30 -16.08 -21.52
N ILE A 6 -5.70 -16.20 -20.33
CA ILE A 6 -6.15 -17.14 -19.29
C ILE A 6 -7.58 -16.81 -18.83
N TRP A 7 -7.85 -15.54 -18.52
CA TRP A 7 -9.19 -15.15 -18.05
C TRP A 7 -10.24 -15.23 -19.14
N ASN A 8 -9.88 -14.93 -20.40
CA ASN A 8 -10.78 -15.15 -21.52
C ASN A 8 -11.09 -16.64 -21.71
N TYR A 9 -10.10 -17.53 -21.56
CA TYR A 9 -10.34 -18.96 -21.59
C TYR A 9 -11.31 -19.42 -20.48
N ILE A 10 -11.09 -18.97 -19.24
CA ILE A 10 -12.02 -19.26 -18.13
C ILE A 10 -13.44 -18.77 -18.45
N ALA A 11 -13.57 -17.56 -19.01
CA ALA A 11 -14.86 -17.01 -19.43
C ALA A 11 -15.55 -17.87 -20.50
N THR A 12 -14.80 -18.44 -21.45
CA THR A 12 -15.38 -19.36 -22.45
C THR A 12 -15.91 -20.65 -21.82
N VAL A 13 -15.16 -21.22 -20.86
CA VAL A 13 -15.59 -22.42 -20.11
C VAL A 13 -16.85 -22.14 -19.28
N LEU A 14 -16.95 -20.96 -18.66
CA LEU A 14 -18.13 -20.54 -17.92
C LEU A 14 -19.33 -20.27 -18.84
N SER A 15 -19.10 -19.69 -20.02
CA SER A 15 -20.14 -19.44 -21.02
C SER A 15 -20.75 -20.74 -21.55
N ALA A 16 -19.94 -21.80 -21.70
CA ALA A 16 -20.43 -23.13 -22.05
C ALA A 16 -21.37 -23.72 -20.98
N LYS A 17 -21.26 -23.26 -19.73
CA LYS A 17 -22.15 -23.63 -18.61
C LYS A 17 -23.28 -22.63 -18.41
N SER A 18 -23.69 -21.90 -19.45
CA SER A 18 -24.74 -20.87 -19.43
C SER A 18 -24.47 -19.62 -18.58
N TYR A 19 -23.21 -19.34 -18.22
CA TYR A 19 -22.82 -18.09 -17.58
C TYR A 19 -22.23 -17.12 -18.60
N HIS A 20 -23.02 -16.15 -19.09
CA HIS A 20 -22.55 -15.13 -20.02
C HIS A 20 -21.65 -14.10 -19.33
N VAL A 21 -20.37 -14.42 -19.19
CA VAL A 21 -19.37 -13.58 -18.52
C VAL A 21 -18.14 -13.37 -19.41
N THR A 22 -17.45 -12.26 -19.19
CA THR A 22 -16.20 -11.89 -19.86
C THR A 22 -14.98 -12.17 -18.98
N GLY A 23 -13.80 -12.27 -19.58
CA GLY A 23 -12.54 -12.48 -18.84
C GLY A 23 -12.30 -11.45 -17.72
N PRO A 24 -12.43 -10.13 -17.97
CA PRO A 24 -12.31 -9.12 -16.93
C PRO A 24 -13.30 -9.27 -15.77
N GLN A 25 -14.54 -9.70 -16.05
CA GLN A 25 -15.54 -9.97 -15.00
C GLN A 25 -15.12 -11.17 -14.14
N CYS A 26 -14.60 -12.23 -14.76
CA CYS A 26 -14.08 -13.40 -14.04
C CYS A 26 -12.91 -13.02 -13.12
N LEU A 27 -11.97 -12.22 -13.63
CA LEU A 27 -10.85 -11.71 -12.83
C LEU A 27 -11.35 -10.84 -11.66
N SER A 28 -12.28 -9.93 -11.89
CA SER A 28 -12.86 -9.08 -10.85
C SER A 28 -13.54 -9.91 -9.76
N LYS A 29 -14.34 -10.91 -10.15
CA LYS A 29 -14.99 -11.85 -9.23
C LYS A 29 -13.96 -12.62 -8.40
N TYR A 30 -12.94 -13.19 -9.05
CA TYR A 30 -11.87 -13.92 -8.37
C TYR A 30 -11.11 -13.03 -7.38
N ASN A 31 -10.77 -11.79 -7.76
CA ASN A 31 -10.14 -10.82 -6.86
C ASN A 31 -11.03 -10.47 -5.66
N GLY A 32 -12.35 -10.42 -5.85
CA GLY A 32 -13.33 -10.25 -4.78
C GLY A 32 -13.28 -11.41 -3.80
N ILE A 33 -13.40 -12.64 -4.31
CA ILE A 33 -13.34 -13.87 -3.52
C ILE A 33 -12.02 -13.96 -2.75
N LYS A 34 -10.89 -13.64 -3.40
CA LYS A 34 -9.56 -13.59 -2.78
C LYS A 34 -9.48 -12.59 -1.62
N ARG A 35 -10.08 -11.41 -1.79
CA ARG A 35 -10.16 -10.39 -0.71
C ARG A 35 -11.00 -10.88 0.46
N THR A 36 -12.15 -11.50 0.20
CA THR A 36 -13.01 -12.07 1.24
C THR A 36 -12.28 -13.16 2.03
N TYR A 37 -11.64 -14.12 1.35
CA TYR A 37 -10.83 -15.16 2.00
C TYR A 37 -9.77 -14.56 2.93
N LYS A 38 -8.96 -13.62 2.40
CA LYS A 38 -7.90 -12.97 3.19
C LYS A 38 -8.48 -12.24 4.40
N SER A 39 -9.57 -11.47 4.23
CA SER A 39 -10.21 -10.75 5.33
C SER A 39 -10.73 -11.68 6.43
N ILE A 40 -11.27 -12.84 6.06
CA ILE A 40 -11.79 -13.82 7.03
C ILE A 40 -10.63 -14.49 7.76
N ARG A 41 -9.59 -14.90 7.03
CA ARG A 41 -8.41 -15.52 7.63
C ARG A 41 -7.68 -14.56 8.57
N ASP A 42 -7.49 -13.31 8.16
CA ASP A 42 -6.86 -12.27 9.00
C ASP A 42 -7.73 -11.93 10.22
N HIS A 43 -9.06 -12.04 10.12
CA HIS A 43 -9.97 -11.89 11.27
C HIS A 43 -9.82 -13.05 12.25
N ASN A 44 -9.79 -14.28 11.75
CA ASN A 44 -9.71 -15.49 12.59
C ASN A 44 -8.33 -15.69 13.22
N ALA A 45 -7.27 -15.13 12.62
CA ALA A 45 -5.92 -15.16 13.19
C ALA A 45 -5.73 -14.20 14.38
N LYS A 46 -6.65 -13.24 14.59
CA LYS A 46 -6.57 -12.29 15.70
C LYS A 46 -7.18 -12.90 16.96
N SER A 47 -6.43 -12.85 18.07
CA SER A 47 -6.93 -13.27 19.39
C SER A 47 -8.13 -12.45 19.83
N GLY A 48 -9.06 -13.09 20.55
CA GLY A 48 -10.29 -12.47 21.06
C GLY A 48 -11.42 -12.34 20.04
N ASN A 49 -11.20 -12.68 18.77
CA ASN A 49 -12.27 -12.69 17.76
C ASN A 49 -13.03 -14.02 17.75
N ASN A 50 -14.35 -13.96 17.57
CA ASN A 50 -15.14 -15.14 17.25
C ASN A 50 -14.80 -15.64 15.85
N PRO A 51 -14.69 -16.97 15.65
CA PRO A 51 -14.36 -17.52 14.34
C PRO A 51 -15.46 -17.23 13.32
N ARG A 52 -15.06 -16.75 12.14
CA ARG A 52 -15.94 -16.60 10.97
C ARG A 52 -15.76 -17.78 10.04
N SER A 53 -16.86 -18.39 9.63
CA SER A 53 -16.88 -19.43 8.60
C SER A 53 -17.32 -18.85 7.26
N TRP A 54 -16.86 -19.47 6.17
CA TRP A 54 -17.32 -19.17 4.82
C TRP A 54 -17.30 -20.44 3.97
N PRO A 55 -18.33 -20.75 3.17
CA PRO A 55 -18.41 -22.04 2.48
C PRO A 55 -17.26 -22.33 1.50
N TYR A 56 -16.55 -21.30 1.06
CA TYR A 56 -15.46 -21.42 0.11
C TYR A 56 -14.07 -21.36 0.78
N MET A 57 -13.99 -21.49 2.11
CA MET A 57 -12.72 -21.46 2.84
C MET A 57 -11.79 -22.58 2.37
N ASP A 58 -12.24 -23.84 2.42
CA ASP A 58 -11.40 -25.00 2.09
C ASP A 58 -10.91 -24.96 0.63
N VAL A 59 -11.80 -24.57 -0.28
CA VAL A 59 -11.47 -24.41 -1.71
C VAL A 59 -10.41 -23.31 -1.92
N MET A 60 -10.52 -22.19 -1.20
CA MET A 60 -9.55 -21.10 -1.27
C MET A 60 -8.24 -21.43 -0.56
N GLU A 61 -8.28 -22.18 0.53
CA GLU A 61 -7.12 -22.69 1.27
C GLU A 61 -6.29 -23.60 0.36
N SER A 62 -6.92 -24.57 -0.30
CA SER A 62 -6.25 -25.46 -1.26
C SER A 62 -5.61 -24.69 -2.43
N LEU A 63 -6.25 -23.63 -2.90
CA LEU A 63 -5.76 -22.84 -4.04
C LEU A 63 -4.66 -21.83 -3.65
N LEU A 64 -4.68 -21.29 -2.43
CA LEU A 64 -3.89 -20.10 -2.04
C LEU A 64 -3.01 -20.29 -0.79
N GLY A 65 -3.18 -21.37 -0.03
CA GLY A 65 -2.73 -21.59 1.35
C GLY A 65 -1.33 -21.05 1.67
N GLU A 66 -0.28 -21.78 1.29
CA GLU A 66 1.10 -21.48 1.67
C GLU A 66 1.80 -20.42 0.80
N ARG A 67 1.06 -19.69 -0.04
CA ARG A 67 1.72 -18.75 -0.96
C ARG A 67 2.31 -17.56 -0.19
N PRO A 68 3.55 -17.12 -0.47
CA PRO A 68 4.21 -16.06 0.29
C PRO A 68 3.52 -14.69 0.25
N TYR A 69 2.61 -14.45 -0.71
CA TYR A 69 1.82 -13.21 -0.74
C TYR A 69 0.65 -13.22 0.26
N MET A 70 0.30 -14.38 0.82
CA MET A 70 -0.78 -14.56 1.77
C MET A 70 -0.37 -14.16 3.19
N SER A 71 0.90 -14.33 3.55
CA SER A 71 1.52 -13.87 4.79
C SER A 71 2.30 -12.57 4.54
N PRO A 72 2.20 -11.54 5.40
CA PRO A 72 3.08 -10.38 5.30
C PRO A 72 4.54 -10.80 5.60
N LEU A 73 5.51 -10.30 4.82
CA LEU A 73 6.95 -10.58 5.01
C LEU A 73 7.47 -10.08 6.37
N ALA A 74 6.88 -9.01 6.88
CA ALA A 74 7.11 -8.52 8.22
C ALA A 74 5.84 -7.86 8.74
N ILE A 75 5.54 -8.05 10.03
CA ILE A 75 4.50 -7.33 10.75
C ILE A 75 5.21 -6.30 11.62
N ALA A 76 5.09 -5.02 11.28
CA ALA A 76 5.57 -3.95 12.15
C ALA A 76 4.62 -3.84 13.35
N SER A 77 5.07 -4.28 14.51
CA SER A 77 4.32 -4.12 15.76
C SER A 77 4.72 -2.81 16.41
N SER A 78 3.78 -1.87 16.54
CA SER A 78 3.93 -0.69 17.40
C SER A 78 3.54 -1.04 18.83
N SER A 79 4.14 -2.08 19.40
CA SER A 79 4.04 -2.32 20.83
C SER A 79 5.17 -1.53 21.48
N VAL A 80 4.85 -0.38 22.06
CA VAL A 80 5.73 0.26 23.05
C VAL A 80 5.88 -0.75 24.18
N THR A 81 7.03 -1.42 24.25
CA THR A 81 7.43 -2.16 25.44
C THR A 81 7.78 -1.13 26.50
N CYS A 82 6.80 -0.75 27.32
CA CYS A 82 7.08 -0.11 28.59
C CYS A 82 7.65 -1.20 29.49
N SER A 83 8.98 -1.33 29.51
CA SER A 83 9.68 -2.19 30.47
C SER A 83 9.75 -1.45 31.81
N ASP A 84 8.87 -1.89 32.71
CA ASP A 84 8.89 -1.92 34.17
C ASP A 84 9.71 -0.88 34.97
N SER A 85 8.98 -0.10 35.76
CA SER A 85 9.26 0.07 37.19
C SER A 85 7.94 0.16 37.96
N GLU A 86 7.81 -0.66 38.99
CA GLU A 86 6.62 -1.03 39.76
C GLU A 86 5.85 0.15 40.40
N THR A 87 4.51 0.09 40.39
CA THR A 87 3.61 -0.04 41.57
C THR A 87 2.17 0.44 41.28
N ASN A 88 1.20 -0.45 41.55
CA ASN A 88 -0.17 -0.25 42.05
C ASN A 88 -0.95 1.04 41.71
N ASN A 89 -1.96 0.95 40.83
CA ASN A 89 -3.39 0.97 41.19
C ASN A 89 -4.34 1.24 40.00
N LEU A 90 -5.50 0.61 40.11
CA LEU A 90 -6.77 0.68 39.39
C LEU A 90 -7.14 2.02 38.69
N SER A 91 -7.52 1.99 37.42
CA SER A 91 -8.93 2.16 36.99
C SER A 91 -9.10 2.44 35.49
N SER A 92 -10.27 2.04 35.04
CA SER A 92 -10.88 2.12 33.71
C SER A 92 -10.93 3.55 33.13
N ALA A 93 -10.57 3.69 31.85
CA ALA A 93 -11.19 4.68 30.97
C ALA A 93 -11.07 4.23 29.51
N ASN A 94 -12.17 3.66 29.00
CA ASN A 94 -12.43 3.55 27.57
C ASN A 94 -12.48 4.94 26.94
N ASN A 95 -11.75 5.16 25.84
CA ASN A 95 -12.21 5.88 24.63
C ASN A 95 -11.07 6.00 23.61
N CYS A 96 -10.98 5.04 22.69
CA CYS A 96 -10.22 5.22 21.44
C CYS A 96 -11.17 5.69 20.34
N ILE A 97 -11.16 6.99 20.06
CA ILE A 97 -11.83 7.54 18.88
C ILE A 97 -10.98 7.17 17.66
N SER A 98 -11.47 6.24 16.85
CA SER A 98 -10.99 5.97 15.51
C SER A 98 -11.38 7.14 14.60
N LEU A 99 -10.43 7.97 14.19
CA LEU A 99 -10.61 8.87 13.06
C LEU A 99 -10.01 8.23 11.81
N ASN A 100 -10.86 7.46 11.16
CA ASN A 100 -10.73 7.11 9.76
C ASN A 100 -11.39 8.24 8.95
N SER A 101 -10.61 9.10 8.31
CA SER A 101 -11.17 10.07 7.35
C SER A 101 -10.20 10.42 6.23
N ASN A 102 -10.58 9.96 5.03
CA ASN A 102 -10.06 10.39 3.72
C ASN A 102 -10.02 11.92 3.60
N PRO A 103 -8.99 12.51 2.95
CA PRO A 103 -8.92 13.94 2.75
C PRO A 103 -9.84 14.35 1.59
N ARG A 104 -11.01 14.91 1.89
CA ARG A 104 -11.86 15.61 0.92
C ARG A 104 -11.65 17.11 1.07
N LYS A 105 -10.96 17.71 0.09
CA LYS A 105 -10.83 19.17 -0.12
C LYS A 105 -12.16 19.88 0.10
N ARG A 106 -12.19 20.98 0.88
CA ARG A 106 -13.03 22.16 0.64
C ARG A 106 -12.59 23.37 1.49
N LYS A 107 -12.11 24.38 0.76
CA LYS A 107 -12.22 25.85 0.88
C LYS A 107 -12.51 26.46 2.27
N ILE A 108 -11.54 27.23 2.76
CA ILE A 108 -11.63 28.18 3.88
C ILE A 108 -12.41 29.42 3.42
N GLN A 109 -13.41 29.83 4.20
CA GLN A 109 -14.01 31.16 4.17
C GLN A 109 -14.30 31.56 5.62
N GLY A 110 -13.91 32.78 5.99
CA GLY A 110 -13.58 33.16 7.37
C GLY A 110 -14.72 33.71 8.24
N SER A 111 -14.30 34.63 9.12
CA SER A 111 -14.98 35.49 10.10
C SER A 111 -15.24 34.95 11.52
N GLU A 112 -14.36 35.41 12.42
CA GLU A 112 -14.61 36.12 13.69
C GLU A 112 -15.58 35.54 14.74
N THR A 113 -15.08 35.34 15.97
CA THR A 113 -15.46 36.16 17.14
C THR A 113 -14.58 35.84 18.36
N ASN A 114 -14.35 36.88 19.14
CA ASN A 114 -13.51 36.99 20.32
C ASN A 114 -14.10 36.28 21.55
N ASN A 115 -13.25 35.86 22.51
CA ASN A 115 -13.35 36.31 23.91
C ASN A 115 -12.13 35.91 24.78
N LEU A 116 -11.62 36.94 25.46
CA LEU A 116 -10.71 36.97 26.63
C LEU A 116 -11.29 36.15 27.80
N SER A 117 -10.57 35.69 28.83
CA SER A 117 -9.48 36.29 29.61
C SER A 117 -8.88 35.20 30.53
N SER A 118 -7.54 35.11 30.64
CA SER A 118 -6.72 35.53 31.81
C SER A 118 -6.45 34.46 32.88
N ALA A 119 -5.21 33.97 32.91
CA ALA A 119 -4.46 33.75 34.15
C ALA A 119 -2.95 33.62 33.87
N SER A 120 -2.18 34.58 34.42
CA SER A 120 -0.84 34.50 35.04
C SER A 120 -0.05 33.18 34.92
N SER A 121 1.27 33.10 34.83
CA SER A 121 2.41 34.01 34.69
C SER A 121 3.63 33.08 34.71
N HIS A 122 4.54 33.20 33.74
CA HIS A 122 5.99 33.14 33.93
C HIS A 122 6.65 33.13 32.55
N ALA A 123 7.20 34.28 32.18
CA ALA A 123 8.14 34.38 31.09
C ALA A 123 9.46 33.75 31.56
N ASP A 124 9.92 32.72 30.87
CA ASP A 124 11.30 32.28 30.97
C ASP A 124 11.93 32.29 29.57
N LEU A 125 12.73 33.33 29.35
CA LEU A 125 13.54 33.56 28.16
C LEU A 125 14.90 32.91 28.39
N ASN A 126 15.06 31.61 28.09
CA ASN A 126 16.35 31.11 27.58
C ASN A 126 16.33 29.65 27.11
N SER A 127 16.33 29.43 25.79
CA SER A 127 17.14 28.38 25.15
C SER A 127 17.10 28.53 23.62
N LYS A 128 18.19 29.02 23.01
CA LYS A 128 18.53 28.76 21.60
C LYS A 128 19.65 27.70 21.58
N PRO A 129 19.82 26.88 20.52
CA PRO A 129 18.83 26.35 19.59
C PRO A 129 19.03 24.82 19.38
N ARG A 130 18.00 24.00 19.61
CA ARG A 130 17.99 22.59 19.15
C ARG A 130 17.56 22.47 17.68
N LYS A 131 17.79 23.51 16.85
CA LYS A 131 17.34 23.58 15.45
C LYS A 131 18.23 22.78 14.48
N ARG A 132 19.53 22.68 14.75
CA ARG A 132 20.51 22.09 13.82
C ARG A 132 20.28 20.60 13.51
N LYS A 133 19.81 19.80 14.48
CA LYS A 133 19.65 18.33 14.33
C LYS A 133 18.34 17.92 13.64
N ILE A 134 17.30 18.75 13.74
CA ILE A 134 16.02 18.53 13.04
C ILE A 134 16.16 18.93 11.57
N GLU A 135 16.89 20.02 11.31
CA GLU A 135 17.18 20.53 9.96
C GLU A 135 18.09 19.57 9.17
N GLU A 136 19.14 19.03 9.78
CA GLU A 136 20.04 18.06 9.14
C GLU A 136 19.31 16.77 8.73
N ASN A 137 18.39 16.29 9.58
CA ASN A 137 17.56 15.12 9.25
C ASN A 137 16.56 15.43 8.13
N ALA A 138 15.99 16.64 8.11
CA ALA A 138 15.11 17.07 7.02
C ALA A 138 15.85 17.20 5.68
N LEU A 139 17.09 17.69 5.69
CA LEU A 139 17.95 17.79 4.51
C LEU A 139 18.29 16.40 3.95
N LYS A 140 18.70 15.45 4.80
CA LYS A 140 18.97 14.06 4.40
C LYS A 140 17.75 13.39 3.78
N ILE A 141 16.56 13.62 4.33
CA ILE A 141 15.31 13.10 3.75
C ILE A 141 15.08 13.71 2.37
N SER A 142 15.22 15.04 2.23
CA SER A 142 15.03 15.71 0.95
C SER A 142 16.02 15.26 -0.13
N GLU A 143 17.27 15.04 0.25
CA GLU A 143 18.33 14.55 -0.64
C GLU A 143 18.04 13.13 -1.12
N SER A 144 17.65 12.22 -0.21
CA SER A 144 17.27 10.85 -0.57
C SER A 144 16.07 10.78 -1.52
N ILE A 145 15.13 11.72 -1.40
CA ILE A 145 13.96 11.82 -2.30
C ILE A 145 14.41 12.28 -3.70
N ILE A 146 15.30 13.27 -3.77
CA ILE A 146 15.86 13.78 -5.03
C ILE A 146 16.67 12.68 -5.73
N GLU A 147 17.53 11.98 -4.99
CA GLU A 147 18.33 10.85 -5.51
C GLU A 147 17.44 9.74 -6.05
N SER A 148 16.41 9.34 -5.29
CA SER A 148 15.45 8.31 -5.73
C SER A 148 14.73 8.71 -7.02
N ARG A 149 14.36 10.00 -7.14
CA ARG A 149 13.73 10.53 -8.35
C ARG A 149 14.70 10.52 -9.54
N MET A 150 15.92 10.97 -9.34
CA MET A 150 16.96 10.97 -10.37
C MET A 150 17.29 9.55 -10.84
N LEU A 151 17.41 8.60 -9.92
CA LEU A 151 17.63 7.19 -10.24
C LEU A 151 16.47 6.62 -11.06
N ALA A 152 15.23 6.96 -10.69
CA ALA A 152 14.05 6.55 -11.45
C ALA A 152 14.03 7.13 -12.88
N GLU A 153 14.43 8.39 -13.06
CA GLU A 153 14.57 9.01 -14.39
C GLU A 153 15.69 8.37 -15.21
N LYS A 154 16.87 8.14 -14.62
CA LYS A 154 17.97 7.44 -15.27
C LYS A 154 17.59 6.03 -15.69
N ASN A 155 16.86 5.30 -14.86
CA ASN A 155 16.36 3.96 -15.18
C ASN A 155 15.31 3.98 -16.31
N ARG A 156 14.49 5.03 -16.40
CA ARG A 156 13.56 5.21 -17.53
C ARG A 156 14.32 5.47 -18.83
N GLU A 157 15.31 6.35 -18.78
CA GLU A 157 16.15 6.69 -19.93
C GLU A 157 16.94 5.47 -20.41
N GLN A 158 17.53 4.71 -19.49
CA GLN A 158 18.27 3.50 -19.82
C GLN A 158 17.40 2.47 -20.55
N ARG A 159 16.19 2.18 -20.03
CA ARG A 159 15.23 1.29 -20.71
C ARG A 159 14.80 1.83 -22.06
N HIS A 160 14.67 3.15 -22.20
CA HIS A 160 14.33 3.78 -23.47
C HIS A 160 15.47 3.61 -24.49
N LYS A 161 16.71 3.84 -24.07
CA LYS A 161 17.91 3.68 -24.87
C LYS A 161 18.08 2.25 -25.36
N GLU A 162 17.99 1.26 -24.48
CA GLU A 162 18.07 -0.17 -24.83
C GLU A 162 16.99 -0.56 -25.87
N LYS A 163 15.78 -0.01 -25.71
CA LYS A 163 14.70 -0.23 -26.67
C LYS A 163 14.98 0.40 -28.03
N MET A 164 15.60 1.57 -28.07
CA MET A 164 15.98 2.23 -29.32
C MET A 164 17.14 1.53 -30.01
N GLU A 165 18.12 1.05 -29.24
CA GLU A 165 19.25 0.26 -29.74
C GLU A 165 18.77 -1.05 -30.36
N PHE A 166 17.92 -1.79 -29.66
CA PHE A 166 17.31 -3.01 -30.21
C PHE A 166 16.56 -2.76 -31.52
N LYS A 167 15.80 -1.66 -31.61
CA LYS A 167 15.13 -1.28 -32.86
C LYS A 167 16.12 -0.99 -33.98
N LYS A 168 17.22 -0.29 -33.67
CA LYS A 168 18.26 0.03 -34.65
C LYS A 168 18.93 -1.25 -35.17
N ASP A 169 19.24 -2.19 -34.28
CA ASP A 169 19.84 -3.48 -34.66
C ASP A 169 18.88 -4.30 -35.53
N MET A 170 17.60 -4.31 -35.18
CA MET A 170 16.57 -5.00 -35.97
C MET A 170 16.44 -4.38 -37.36
N LEU A 171 16.43 -3.05 -37.48
CA LEU A 171 16.43 -2.36 -38.77
C LEU A 171 17.68 -2.70 -39.58
N GLY A 172 18.85 -2.75 -38.95
CA GLY A 172 20.09 -3.17 -39.61
C GLY A 172 20.04 -4.62 -40.09
N PHE A 173 19.44 -5.51 -39.31
CA PHE A 173 19.21 -6.90 -39.73
C PHE A 173 18.25 -6.98 -40.93
N MET A 174 17.15 -6.22 -40.91
CA MET A 174 16.21 -6.14 -42.02
C MET A 174 16.87 -5.60 -43.29
N GLN A 175 17.72 -4.57 -43.19
CA GLN A 175 18.46 -4.03 -44.33
C GLN A 175 19.35 -5.10 -44.97
N LYS A 176 20.10 -5.86 -44.15
CA LYS A 176 20.95 -6.96 -44.64
C LYS A 176 20.17 -8.09 -45.32
N LEU A 177 18.89 -8.29 -44.99
CA LEU A 177 18.04 -9.25 -45.69
C LEU A 177 17.60 -8.72 -47.05
N LEU A 178 17.30 -7.42 -47.14
CA LEU A 178 16.94 -6.78 -48.41
C LEU A 178 18.12 -6.74 -49.38
N ASP A 179 19.34 -6.50 -48.91
CA ASP A 179 20.54 -6.43 -49.76
C ASP A 179 20.97 -7.80 -50.35
N LYS A 180 20.35 -8.91 -49.90
CA LYS A 180 20.62 -10.28 -50.36
C LYS A 180 19.56 -10.82 -51.33
N LEU A 181 18.50 -10.06 -51.59
CA LEU A 181 17.49 -10.31 -52.61
C LEU A 181 17.87 -9.59 -53.90
#